data_AF-A0A9N9A4L6-F1
#
_entry.id   AF-A0A9N9A4L6-F1
#
_cell.length_a   1.000
_cell.length_b   1.000
_cell.length_c   1.000
_cell.angle_alpha   90.00
_cell.angle_beta   90.00
_cell.angle_gamma   90.00
#
_symmetry.space_group_name_H-M   'P 1'
#
loop_
_entity.id
_entity.type
_entity.pdbx_description
1 polymer ?
#
loop_
_entity_poly.entity_id
_entity_poly.type
_entity_poly.pdbx_seq_one_letter_code
_entity_poly.pdbx_strand_id
1 'polypeptide(L)'
;MHRDLHSGNILLKEQNKAYITDLGLSITFDEKQGHIYGVLPYLASEVLKDERFTQAADIYSFGIIMIEISTGQRPFDGYNFDAELAIKICNSAPKCYVELANL
;
A
#
# COMPACT_ATOMS: atom_id res chain seq x y z
N MET A 1 1.88 12.03 -0.79
CA MET A 1 1.76 10.57 -0.56
C MET A 1 0.35 10.31 -0.08
N HIS A 2 -0.30 9.25 -0.59
CA HIS A 2 -1.69 8.91 -0.28
C HIS A 2 -1.84 8.23 1.07
N ARG A 3 -0.94 7.28 1.40
CA ARG A 3 -0.87 6.53 2.67
C ARG A 3 -2.03 5.58 2.97
N ASP A 4 -3.00 5.49 2.07
CA ASP A 4 -4.15 4.57 2.16
C ASP A 4 -4.63 4.17 0.75
N LEU A 5 -3.67 3.91 -0.14
CA LEU A 5 -3.99 3.52 -1.50
C LEU A 5 -4.33 2.03 -1.53
N HIS A 6 -5.56 1.69 -1.92
CA HIS A 6 -6.01 0.31 -2.14
C HIS A 6 -7.14 0.27 -3.17
N SER A 7 -7.54 -0.93 -3.61
CA SER A 7 -8.56 -1.08 -4.67
C SER A 7 -9.91 -0.43 -4.30
N GLY A 8 -10.32 -0.53 -3.03
CA GLY A 8 -11.50 0.18 -2.51
C GLY A 8 -11.47 1.72 -2.61
N ASN A 9 -10.28 2.33 -2.72
CA ASN A 9 -10.11 3.78 -2.92
C ASN A 9 -9.88 4.15 -4.40
N ILE A 10 -10.21 3.23 -5.32
CA ILE A 10 -10.24 3.48 -6.77
C ILE A 10 -11.69 3.40 -7.25
N LEU A 11 -12.22 4.54 -7.67
CA LEU A 11 -13.57 4.63 -8.22
C LEU A 11 -13.53 4.49 -9.74
N LEU A 12 -14.43 3.67 -10.27
CA LEU A 12 -14.67 3.55 -11.70
C LEU A 12 -15.81 4.47 -12.12
N LYS A 13 -15.58 5.25 -13.17
CA LYS A 13 -16.59 6.04 -13.87
C LYS A 13 -16.84 5.41 -15.25
N GLU A 14 -17.85 5.91 -15.95
CA GLU A 14 -18.12 5.58 -17.35
C GLU A 14 -16.84 5.66 -18.21
N GLN A 15 -16.80 4.83 -19.27
CA GLN A 15 -15.75 4.81 -20.29
C GLN A 15 -14.34 4.45 -19.76
N ASN A 16 -14.23 3.42 -18.91
CA ASN A 16 -12.96 2.86 -18.42
C ASN A 16 -12.05 3.89 -17.73
N LYS A 17 -12.64 4.91 -17.09
CA LYS A 17 -11.90 5.91 -16.31
C LYS A 17 -11.87 5.50 -14.85
N ALA A 18 -10.67 5.39 -14.30
CA ALA A 18 -10.43 5.16 -12.88
C ALA A 18 -9.94 6.44 -12.21
N TYR A 19 -10.39 6.67 -10.99
CA TYR A 19 -10.02 7.83 -10.17
C TYR A 19 -9.58 7.36 -8.79
N ILE A 20 -8.42 7.84 -8.34
CA ILE A 20 -7.98 7.67 -6.95
C ILE A 20 -8.79 8.65 -6.09
N THR A 21 -9.32 8.17 -4.96
CA THR A 21 -10.14 8.93 -4.02
C THR A 21 -9.61 8.81 -2.59
N ASP A 22 -10.31 9.43 -1.63
CA ASP A 22 -9.99 9.39 -0.19
C ASP A 22 -8.59 9.88 0.20
N LEU A 23 -8.37 11.18 0.00
CA LEU A 23 -7.12 11.86 0.35
C LEU A 23 -7.07 12.31 1.82
N GLY A 24 -7.97 11.82 2.70
CA GLY A 24 -8.07 12.29 4.09
C GLY A 24 -6.82 12.04 4.94
N LEU A 25 -6.00 11.06 4.54
CA LEU A 25 -4.75 10.68 5.20
C LEU A 25 -3.49 11.11 4.43
N SER A 26 -3.69 11.77 3.30
CA SER A 26 -2.60 12.19 2.43
C SER A 26 -1.74 13.26 3.07
N ILE A 27 -0.44 13.19 2.83
CA ILE A 27 0.53 14.16 3.33
C ILE A 27 1.47 14.66 2.23
N THR A 28 1.98 15.85 2.44
CA THR A 28 3.13 16.42 1.72
C THR A 28 4.45 15.97 2.36
N PHE A 29 5.58 16.24 1.71
CA PHE A 29 6.89 15.75 2.15
C PHE A 29 7.33 16.28 3.52
N ASP A 30 6.91 17.49 3.90
CA ASP A 30 7.39 18.20 5.09
C ASP A 30 6.54 17.93 6.34
N GLU A 31 5.51 17.10 6.24
CA GLU A 31 4.59 16.83 7.34
C GLU A 31 5.09 15.70 8.25
N LYS A 32 4.90 15.86 9.56
CA LYS A 32 5.26 14.85 10.54
C LYS A 32 4.41 13.59 10.35
N GLN A 33 5.08 12.47 10.21
CA GLN A 33 4.49 11.13 10.24
C GLN A 33 4.38 10.68 11.71
N GLY A 34 3.32 9.97 12.07
CA GLY A 34 3.12 9.60 13.48
C GLY A 34 2.28 8.36 13.74
N HIS A 35 1.64 7.79 12.72
CA HIS A 35 0.86 6.57 12.84
C HIS A 35 0.86 5.80 11.51
N ILE A 36 0.79 4.47 11.61
CA ILE A 36 0.49 3.58 10.49
C ILE A 36 -1.00 3.70 10.17
N TYR A 37 -1.30 4.06 8.93
CA TYR A 37 -2.65 4.01 8.38
C TYR A 37 -2.68 3.10 7.17
N GLY A 38 -3.88 2.61 6.86
CA GLY A 38 -4.20 1.88 5.64
C GLY A 38 -4.49 0.40 5.84
N VAL A 39 -4.74 -0.29 4.73
CA VAL A 39 -5.20 -1.69 4.71
C VAL A 39 -4.01 -2.64 4.60
N LEU A 40 -3.84 -3.53 5.59
CA LEU A 40 -2.61 -4.31 5.84
C LEU A 40 -1.97 -4.95 4.58
N PRO A 41 -2.70 -5.68 3.70
CA PRO A 41 -2.14 -6.19 2.45
C PRO A 41 -1.45 -5.18 1.53
N TYR A 42 -1.83 -3.91 1.60
CA TYR A 42 -1.31 -2.82 0.77
C TYR A 42 -0.23 -2.01 1.50
N LEU A 43 0.11 -2.36 2.74
CA LEU A 43 1.13 -1.67 3.52
C LEU A 43 2.52 -2.20 3.20
N ALA A 44 3.41 -1.27 2.86
CA ALA A 44 4.79 -1.56 2.55
C ALA A 44 5.61 -1.97 3.78
N SER A 45 6.69 -2.70 3.54
CA SER A 45 7.53 -3.25 4.61
C SER A 45 8.17 -2.18 5.51
N GLU A 46 8.58 -1.04 4.97
CA GLU A 46 9.18 0.08 5.71
C GLU A 46 8.14 0.86 6.53
N VAL A 47 6.88 0.86 6.08
CA VAL A 47 5.76 1.42 6.85
C VAL A 47 5.49 0.53 8.07
N LEU A 48 5.47 -0.80 7.86
CA LEU A 48 5.23 -1.76 8.93
C LEU A 48 6.39 -1.88 9.93
N LYS A 49 7.64 -1.65 9.50
CA LYS A 49 8.84 -1.77 10.36
C LYS A 49 9.18 -0.49 11.10
N ASP A 50 9.19 0.63 10.37
CA ASP A 50 9.81 1.88 10.84
C ASP A 50 8.80 3.02 10.93
N GLU A 51 7.51 2.75 10.70
CA GLU A 51 6.44 3.75 10.59
C GLU A 51 6.73 4.85 9.55
N ARG A 52 7.65 4.55 8.62
CA ARG A 52 8.19 5.50 7.64
C ARG A 52 7.43 5.37 6.33
N PHE A 53 6.59 6.35 6.06
CA PHE A 53 5.95 6.52 4.75
C PHE A 53 6.87 7.23 3.78
N THR A 54 7.04 6.61 2.61
CA THR A 54 7.78 7.14 1.47
C THR A 54 6.88 7.13 0.24
N GLN A 55 7.32 7.77 -0.85
CA GLN A 55 6.63 7.60 -2.13
C GLN A 55 6.65 6.13 -2.60
N ALA A 56 7.67 5.36 -2.23
CA ALA A 56 7.74 3.93 -2.54
C ALA A 56 6.61 3.14 -1.89
N ALA A 57 6.11 3.57 -0.72
CA ALA A 57 4.99 2.91 -0.06
C ALA A 57 3.71 2.96 -0.93
N ASP A 58 3.38 4.10 -1.54
CA ASP A 58 2.24 4.18 -2.47
C ASP A 58 2.49 3.34 -3.74
N ILE A 59 3.76 3.18 -4.17
CA ILE A 59 4.13 2.31 -5.31
C ILE A 59 3.95 0.83 -4.95
N TYR A 60 4.27 0.42 -3.73
CA TYR A 60 3.98 -0.93 -3.22
C TYR A 60 2.49 -1.21 -3.30
N SER A 61 1.68 -0.31 -2.73
CA SER A 61 0.22 -0.43 -2.72
C SER A 61 -0.34 -0.54 -4.14
N PHE A 62 0.17 0.27 -5.08
CA PHE A 62 -0.16 0.17 -6.50
C PHE A 62 0.21 -1.19 -7.09
N GLY A 63 1.38 -1.75 -6.75
CA GLY A 63 1.78 -3.09 -7.17
C GLY A 63 0.81 -4.18 -6.68
N ILE A 64 0.33 -4.08 -5.44
CA ILE A 64 -0.68 -5.00 -4.89
C ILE A 64 -2.02 -4.87 -5.64
N ILE A 65 -2.45 -3.65 -5.97
CA ILE A 65 -3.64 -3.41 -6.81
C ILE A 65 -3.48 -4.07 -8.19
N MET A 66 -2.31 -3.96 -8.82
CA MET A 66 -2.05 -4.61 -10.12
C MET A 66 -2.12 -6.14 -10.01
N ILE A 67 -1.64 -6.72 -8.90
CA ILE A 67 -1.77 -8.17 -8.64
C ILE A 67 -3.25 -8.55 -8.50
N GLU A 68 -4.02 -7.81 -7.71
CA GLU A 68 -5.45 -8.03 -7.52
C GLU A 68 -6.22 -7.99 -8.86
N ILE A 69 -5.93 -7.01 -9.72
CA ILE A 69 -6.53 -6.91 -11.06
C ILE A 69 -6.11 -8.09 -11.95
N SER A 70 -4.82 -8.46 -11.94
CA SER A 70 -4.29 -9.51 -12.81
C SER A 70 -4.80 -10.91 -12.44
N THR A 71 -5.10 -11.14 -11.15
CA THR A 71 -5.52 -12.43 -10.62
C THR A 71 -7.03 -12.53 -10.43
N GLY A 72 -7.73 -11.40 -10.29
CA GLY A 72 -9.12 -11.34 -9.86
C GLY A 72 -9.33 -11.79 -8.40
N GLN A 73 -8.25 -11.93 -7.63
CA GLN A 73 -8.28 -12.38 -6.24
C GLN A 73 -7.92 -11.25 -5.29
N ARG A 74 -8.54 -11.24 -4.10
CA ARG A 74 -8.18 -10.29 -3.06
C ARG A 74 -6.74 -10.52 -2.61
N PRO A 75 -5.96 -9.46 -2.35
CA PRO A 75 -4.63 -9.59 -1.77
C PRO A 75 -4.68 -10.39 -0.47
N PHE A 76 -3.86 -11.45 -0.39
CA PHE A 76 -3.81 -12.36 0.75
C PHE A 76 -5.18 -12.96 1.12
N ASP A 77 -5.98 -13.36 0.12
CA ASP A 77 -7.24 -14.06 0.36
C ASP A 77 -7.03 -15.30 1.25
N GLY A 78 -7.91 -15.47 2.23
CA GLY A 78 -7.81 -16.53 3.24
C GLY A 78 -6.82 -16.30 4.40
N TYR A 79 -6.10 -15.17 4.43
CA TYR A 79 -5.27 -14.80 5.58
C TYR A 79 -6.03 -13.90 6.57
N ASN A 80 -5.72 -14.04 7.86
CA ASN A 80 -6.13 -13.06 8.86
C ASN A 80 -5.25 -11.81 8.73
N PHE A 81 -5.85 -10.64 8.92
CA PHE A 81 -5.13 -9.36 8.86
C PHE A 81 -4.57 -9.02 10.24
N ASP A 82 -3.53 -9.75 10.62
CA ASP A 82 -2.91 -9.70 11.93
C ASP A 82 -1.39 -9.52 11.87
N ALA A 83 -0.73 -9.61 13.02
CA ALA A 83 0.72 -9.47 13.14
C ALA A 83 1.48 -10.56 12.37
N GLU A 84 0.92 -11.75 12.18
CA GLU A 84 1.58 -12.81 11.42
C GLU A 84 1.66 -12.44 9.94
N LEU A 85 0.57 -11.93 9.38
CA LEU A 85 0.57 -11.41 8.02
C LEU A 85 1.52 -10.22 7.87
N ALA A 86 1.55 -9.30 8.83
CA ALA A 86 2.48 -8.17 8.81
C ALA A 86 3.94 -8.64 8.78
N ILE A 87 4.33 -9.59 9.64
CA ILE A 87 5.67 -10.19 9.65
C ILE A 87 5.98 -10.86 8.31
N LYS A 88 5.02 -11.56 7.73
CA LYS A 88 5.19 -12.20 6.42
C LYS A 88 5.52 -11.17 5.33
N ILE A 89 4.73 -10.08 5.25
CA ILE A 89 4.95 -8.98 4.31
C ILE A 89 6.35 -8.37 4.51
N CYS A 90 6.71 -8.09 5.77
CA CYS A 90 8.02 -7.54 6.14
C CYS A 90 9.21 -8.39 5.68
N ASN A 91 9.04 -9.71 5.61
CA ASN A 91 10.09 -10.66 5.26
C ASN A 91 10.09 -11.06 3.78
N SER A 92 9.01 -10.79 3.04
CA SER A 92 8.88 -11.16 1.62
C SER A 92 9.16 -10.01 0.64
N ALA A 93 9.56 -8.83 1.12
CA ALA A 93 9.81 -7.66 0.27
C ALA A 93 10.93 -7.94 -0.75
N PRO A 94 10.67 -7.81 -2.08
CA PRO A 94 11.68 -8.01 -3.11
C PRO A 94 12.84 -7.00 -2.99
N LYS A 95 14.07 -7.40 -3.33
CA LYS A 95 15.26 -6.54 -3.24
C LYS A 95 15.10 -5.22 -4.03
N CYS A 96 14.51 -5.28 -5.22
CA CYS A 96 14.26 -4.09 -6.04
C CYS A 96 13.30 -3.10 -5.37
N TYR A 97 12.33 -3.58 -4.60
CA TYR A 97 11.43 -2.73 -3.82
C TYR A 97 12.16 -2.07 -2.65
N VAL A 98 12.98 -2.84 -1.92
CA VAL A 98 13.78 -2.33 -0.81
C VAL A 98 14.76 -1.24 -1.28
N GLU A 99 15.36 -1.40 -2.46
CA GLU A 99 16.21 -0.37 -3.08
C GLU A 99 15.40 0.91 -3.38
N LEU A 100 14.22 0.78 -3.97
CA LEU A 100 13.31 1.90 -4.26
C LEU A 100 12.90 2.66 -2.98
N ALA A 101 12.62 1.96 -1.88
CA ALA A 101 12.18 2.56 -0.61
C ALA A 101 13.29 3.33 0.15
N ASN A 102 14.54 3.19 -0.28
CA ASN A 102 15.70 3.86 0.32
C ASN A 102 16.27 4.99 -0.55
N LEU A 103 15.64 5.29 -1.69
CA LEU A 103 15.89 6.51 -2.47
C LEU A 103 15.25 7.72 -1.77
#